data_AF-A0A453KWI3-F1
#
_entry.id   AF-A0A453KWI3-F1
#
_cell.length_a   1.000
_cell.length_b   1.000
_cell.length_c   1.000
_cell.angle_alpha   90.00
_cell.angle_beta   90.00
_cell.angle_gamma   90.00
#
_symmetry.space_group_name_H-M   'P 1'
#
loop_
_entity.id
_entity.type
_entity.pdbx_description
1 polymer ?
#
loop_
_entity_poly.entity_id
_entity_poly.type
_entity_poly.pdbx_seq_one_letter_code
_entity_poly.pdbx_strand_id
1 'polypeptide(L)'
;MLEEEHGAMGADGLAGSAPERGGGWAEAALEPVRWVRMLCRELGATFVAGVVLVYGLNQGFAGSFFRVASDYYWKDVQRVQPATVQFLSIFFHVPWVLKPLWGVMTDVFPVRGYRRRPYFVFSGMLGMFSTAILASVGLSVTSAVVCFVGISTAVAIADVTIDACIAKNSIDKPALAPDMQSLCAFSSSLGALIGYATSGMFVHHLGAQGALGVMALPPTMLVFLGFYIYELKMYQHNMKEKVLNKVTVAVKGMVQTIKYPVVWKPSLYMFLSLALSISTHEGQFYWYTNKEPPNPGFSQ
;
A
#
# COMPACT_ATOMS: atom_id res chain seq x y z
N MET A 1 -39.18 -36.87 -51.69
CA MET A 1 -40.09 -36.07 -52.53
C MET A 1 -41.34 -35.88 -51.71
N LEU A 2 -41.40 -34.74 -50.99
CA LEU A 2 -42.30 -33.59 -51.23
C LEU A 2 -43.69 -33.89 -50.64
N GLU A 3 -44.38 -33.09 -49.84
CA GLU A 3 -44.31 -31.72 -49.30
C GLU A 3 -45.42 -31.68 -48.19
N GLU A 4 -45.20 -31.05 -47.03
CA GLU A 4 -45.86 -29.78 -46.54
C GLU A 4 -47.40 -29.74 -46.65
N GLU A 5 -48.23 -29.21 -45.74
CA GLU A 5 -48.21 -28.38 -44.52
C GLU A 5 -49.71 -28.37 -44.06
N HIS A 6 -50.18 -28.19 -42.82
CA HIS A 6 -50.27 -26.98 -41.99
C HIS A 6 -51.34 -27.26 -40.91
N GLY A 7 -51.26 -26.68 -39.70
CA GLY A 7 -52.43 -26.60 -38.80
C GLY A 7 -52.14 -26.51 -37.30
N ALA A 8 -52.25 -25.29 -36.76
CA ALA A 8 -51.99 -24.87 -35.39
C ALA A 8 -52.88 -25.48 -34.29
N MET A 9 -52.36 -25.60 -33.06
CA MET A 9 -52.97 -25.10 -31.80
C MET A 9 -52.22 -25.60 -30.56
N GLY A 10 -52.09 -24.73 -29.55
CA GLY A 10 -51.94 -25.13 -28.16
C GLY A 10 -50.65 -24.70 -27.45
N ALA A 11 -50.41 -23.40 -27.38
CA ALA A 11 -49.66 -22.83 -26.27
C ALA A 11 -50.54 -22.91 -25.02
N ASP A 12 -50.10 -23.62 -23.98
CA ASP A 12 -50.35 -23.30 -22.57
C ASP A 12 -49.68 -24.35 -21.68
N GLY A 13 -48.91 -23.88 -20.69
CA GLY A 13 -48.62 -24.69 -19.51
C GLY A 13 -47.17 -24.95 -19.14
N LEU A 14 -46.21 -24.04 -19.40
CA LEU A 14 -44.93 -24.05 -18.68
C LEU A 14 -44.44 -22.63 -18.35
N ALA A 15 -45.32 -21.81 -17.77
CA ALA A 15 -44.89 -20.66 -16.99
C ALA A 15 -44.44 -21.17 -15.60
N GLY A 16 -43.23 -21.74 -15.55
CA GLY A 16 -42.53 -21.88 -14.28
C GLY A 16 -42.33 -20.48 -13.70
N SER A 17 -42.98 -20.22 -12.58
CA SER A 17 -42.86 -19.00 -11.79
C SER A 17 -41.39 -18.75 -11.45
N ALA A 18 -40.72 -17.90 -12.24
CA ALA A 18 -39.49 -17.27 -11.81
C ALA A 18 -39.84 -16.42 -10.58
N PRO A 19 -39.12 -16.55 -9.46
CA PRO A 19 -39.31 -15.61 -8.36
C PRO A 19 -38.87 -14.24 -8.87
N GLU A 20 -39.81 -13.31 -8.97
CA GLU A 20 -39.52 -11.90 -9.21
C GLU A 20 -38.55 -11.42 -8.13
N ARG A 21 -37.27 -11.31 -8.47
CA ARG A 21 -36.24 -10.65 -7.65
C ARG A 21 -36.51 -9.14 -7.71
N GLY A 22 -37.50 -8.69 -6.94
CA GLY A 22 -37.72 -7.29 -6.60
C GLY A 22 -36.66 -6.73 -5.63
N GLY A 23 -35.39 -6.91 -5.96
CA GLY A 23 -34.23 -6.39 -5.20
C GLY A 23 -33.53 -5.27 -5.97
N GLY A 24 -34.28 -4.26 -6.38
CA GLY A 24 -33.79 -3.18 -7.24
C GLY A 24 -32.79 -2.28 -6.52
N TRP A 25 -31.60 -2.07 -7.12
CA TRP A 25 -30.52 -1.10 -6.81
C TRP A 25 -30.01 -1.01 -5.36
N ALA A 26 -30.88 -0.94 -4.36
CA ALA A 26 -30.57 -0.96 -2.94
C ALA A 26 -29.89 -2.27 -2.50
N GLU A 27 -30.28 -3.42 -3.06
CA GLU A 27 -29.58 -4.69 -2.75
C GLU A 27 -28.16 -4.70 -3.32
N ALA A 28 -27.99 -4.26 -4.56
CA ALA A 28 -26.68 -4.12 -5.20
C ALA A 28 -25.78 -3.11 -4.46
N ALA A 29 -26.34 -2.00 -3.98
CA ALA A 29 -25.61 -1.01 -3.18
C ALA A 29 -25.17 -1.56 -1.79
N LEU A 30 -25.89 -2.55 -1.26
CA LEU A 30 -25.58 -3.20 0.02
C LEU A 30 -24.60 -4.37 -0.12
N GLU A 31 -24.35 -4.90 -1.32
CA GLU A 31 -23.43 -6.01 -1.54
C GLU A 31 -22.00 -5.74 -1.02
N PRO A 32 -21.37 -4.57 -1.28
CA PRO A 32 -20.03 -4.28 -0.74
C PRO A 32 -20.02 -4.25 0.79
N VAL A 33 -21.09 -3.73 1.40
CA VAL A 33 -21.23 -3.66 2.86
C VAL A 33 -21.40 -5.06 3.46
N ARG A 34 -22.21 -5.90 2.81
CA ARG A 34 -22.38 -7.31 3.19
C ARG A 34 -21.05 -8.08 3.06
N TRP A 35 -20.29 -7.82 2.00
CA TRP A 35 -18.97 -8.42 1.75
C TRP A 35 -17.94 -8.01 2.82
N VAL A 36 -17.82 -6.72 3.15
CA VAL A 36 -16.93 -6.27 4.24
C VAL A 36 -17.36 -6.86 5.58
N ARG A 37 -18.68 -6.95 5.84
CA ARG A 37 -19.20 -7.58 7.06
C ARG A 37 -18.83 -9.07 7.15
N MET A 38 -18.92 -9.79 6.03
CA MET A 38 -18.48 -11.18 5.93
C MET A 38 -16.98 -11.29 6.25
N LEU A 39 -16.15 -10.44 5.67
CA LEU A 39 -14.71 -10.42 5.95
C LEU A 39 -14.39 -10.11 7.41
N CYS A 40 -15.10 -9.16 8.03
CA CYS A 40 -14.93 -8.86 9.46
C CYS A 40 -15.30 -10.05 10.36
N ARG A 41 -16.32 -10.83 9.98
CA ARG A 41 -16.75 -12.02 10.74
C ARG A 41 -15.76 -13.17 10.58
N GLU A 42 -15.31 -13.42 9.36
CA GLU A 42 -14.44 -14.56 9.07
C GLU A 42 -12.98 -14.26 9.44
N LEU A 43 -12.43 -13.10 9.14
CA LEU A 43 -11.01 -12.77 9.34
C LEU A 43 -10.72 -11.99 10.63
N GLY A 44 -11.78 -11.53 11.30
CA GLY A 44 -11.70 -10.69 12.49
C GLY A 44 -11.65 -9.21 12.14
N ALA A 45 -12.52 -8.43 12.79
CA ALA A 45 -12.66 -7.00 12.54
C ALA A 45 -11.36 -6.21 12.76
N THR A 46 -10.51 -6.62 13.72
CA THR A 46 -9.22 -5.97 13.99
C THR A 46 -8.23 -6.14 12.84
N PHE A 47 -8.25 -7.29 12.15
CA PHE A 47 -7.39 -7.55 11.00
C PHE A 47 -7.86 -6.75 9.79
N VAL A 48 -9.16 -6.77 9.50
CA VAL A 48 -9.76 -5.98 8.41
C VAL A 48 -9.49 -4.49 8.61
N ALA A 49 -9.67 -3.97 9.84
CA ALA A 49 -9.33 -2.59 10.17
C ALA A 49 -7.83 -2.29 9.96
N GLY A 50 -6.95 -3.23 10.29
CA GLY A 50 -5.52 -3.11 10.02
C GLY A 50 -5.18 -3.05 8.52
N VAL A 51 -5.82 -3.87 7.70
CA VAL A 51 -5.68 -3.82 6.23
C VAL A 51 -6.14 -2.47 5.69
N VAL A 52 -7.32 -2.00 6.09
CA VAL A 52 -7.86 -0.70 5.63
C VAL A 52 -6.97 0.46 6.07
N LEU A 53 -6.43 0.42 7.29
CA LEU A 53 -5.57 1.49 7.81
C LEU A 53 -4.20 1.48 7.12
N VAL A 54 -3.58 0.32 6.92
CA VAL A 54 -2.25 0.26 6.28
C VAL A 54 -2.36 0.50 4.77
N TYR A 55 -3.21 -0.22 4.05
CA TYR A 55 -3.34 -0.05 2.60
C TYR A 55 -4.11 1.22 2.24
N GLY A 56 -5.21 1.52 2.91
CA GLY A 56 -6.01 2.69 2.60
C GLY A 56 -5.38 3.98 3.08
N LEU A 57 -5.11 4.10 4.38
CA LEU A 57 -4.63 5.36 4.95
C LEU A 57 -3.12 5.57 4.70
N ASN A 58 -2.28 4.56 4.96
CA ASN A 58 -0.83 4.74 4.87
C ASN A 58 -0.29 4.59 3.44
N GLN A 59 -0.69 3.55 2.70
CA GLN A 59 -0.19 3.33 1.33
C GLN A 59 -0.95 4.19 0.31
N GLY A 60 -2.28 4.17 0.32
CA GLY A 60 -3.12 4.88 -0.63
C GLY A 60 -3.12 6.39 -0.39
N PHE A 61 -3.73 6.82 0.72
CA PHE A 61 -3.88 8.25 1.05
C PHE A 61 -2.52 8.91 1.29
N ALA A 62 -1.71 8.39 2.22
CA ALA A 62 -0.42 8.98 2.50
C ALA A 62 0.52 8.90 1.29
N GLY A 63 0.58 7.77 0.57
CA GLY A 63 1.45 7.66 -0.61
C GLY A 63 1.10 8.66 -1.73
N SER A 64 -0.18 8.81 -2.06
CA SER A 64 -0.64 9.77 -3.08
C SER A 64 -0.46 11.23 -2.63
N PHE A 65 -0.81 11.53 -1.39
CA PHE A 65 -0.65 12.88 -0.83
C PHE A 65 0.83 13.26 -0.72
N PHE A 66 1.66 12.34 -0.25
CA PHE A 66 3.11 12.51 -0.12
C PHE A 66 3.73 12.86 -1.45
N ARG A 67 3.37 12.15 -2.52
CA ARG A 67 3.89 12.39 -3.87
C ARG A 67 3.66 13.83 -4.31
N VAL A 68 2.42 14.33 -4.19
CA VAL A 68 2.12 15.72 -4.56
C VAL A 68 2.86 16.71 -3.65
N ALA A 69 2.80 16.51 -2.33
CA ALA A 69 3.44 17.41 -1.38
C ALA A 69 4.97 17.43 -1.50
N SER A 70 5.59 16.29 -1.83
CA SER A 70 7.03 16.18 -2.04
C SER A 70 7.50 16.91 -3.29
N ASP A 71 6.74 16.81 -4.39
CA ASP A 71 7.11 17.43 -5.65
C ASP A 71 7.11 18.96 -5.50
N TYR A 72 6.11 19.53 -4.82
CA TYR A 72 6.08 20.95 -4.45
C TYR A 72 7.15 21.31 -3.40
N TYR A 73 7.48 20.43 -2.46
CA TYR A 73 8.54 20.69 -1.48
C TYR A 73 9.92 20.84 -2.14
N TRP A 74 10.29 19.90 -3.02
CA TRP A 74 11.57 19.95 -3.73
C TRP A 74 11.67 21.14 -4.67
N LYS A 75 10.55 21.50 -5.29
CA LYS A 75 10.45 22.64 -6.20
C LYS A 75 10.45 23.99 -5.48
N ASP A 76 9.52 24.21 -4.56
CA ASP A 76 9.23 25.56 -4.03
C ASP A 76 10.08 25.89 -2.79
N VAL A 77 10.38 24.89 -1.95
CA VAL A 77 11.12 25.09 -0.69
C VAL A 77 12.62 24.93 -0.92
N GLN A 78 13.04 23.81 -1.51
CA GLN A 78 14.46 23.51 -1.69
C GLN A 78 15.02 24.04 -3.02
N ARG A 79 14.16 24.42 -3.97
CA ARG A 79 14.52 24.98 -5.30
C ARG A 79 15.56 24.14 -6.04
N VAL A 80 15.41 22.82 -5.94
CA VAL A 80 16.34 21.85 -6.50
C VAL A 80 15.97 21.58 -7.96
N GLN A 81 17.00 21.43 -8.82
CA GLN A 81 16.82 21.06 -10.23
C GLN A 81 16.20 19.64 -10.34
N PRO A 82 15.28 19.40 -11.29
CA PRO A 82 14.58 18.11 -11.42
C PRO A 82 15.52 16.92 -11.58
N ALA A 83 16.69 17.09 -12.22
CA ALA A 83 17.70 16.03 -12.36
C ALA A 83 18.24 15.55 -11.00
N THR A 84 18.44 16.47 -10.05
CA THR A 84 18.89 16.13 -8.70
C THR A 84 17.76 15.50 -7.90
N VAL A 85 16.51 15.94 -8.04
CA VAL A 85 15.34 15.31 -7.40
C VAL A 85 15.18 13.86 -7.86
N GLN A 86 15.33 13.59 -9.16
CA GLN A 86 15.28 12.24 -9.71
C GLN A 86 16.40 11.35 -9.15
N PHE A 87 17.62 11.88 -8.98
CA PHE A 87 18.71 11.16 -8.32
C PHE A 87 18.39 10.88 -6.85
N LEU A 88 17.85 11.86 -6.11
CA LEU A 88 17.47 11.70 -4.70
C LEU A 88 16.35 10.67 -4.52
N SER A 89 15.43 10.56 -5.47
CA SER A 89 14.35 9.57 -5.47
C SER A 89 14.83 8.11 -5.42
N ILE A 90 16.07 7.83 -5.84
CA ILE A 90 16.69 6.50 -5.69
C ILE A 90 16.76 6.12 -4.21
N PHE A 91 17.18 7.04 -3.34
CA PHE A 91 17.29 6.79 -1.91
C PHE A 91 15.93 6.50 -1.26
N PHE A 92 14.85 7.11 -1.77
CA PHE A 92 13.50 6.86 -1.27
C PHE A 92 13.00 5.46 -1.62
N HIS A 93 13.51 4.84 -2.68
CA HIS A 93 13.14 3.48 -3.09
C HIS A 93 13.96 2.39 -2.38
N VAL A 94 15.12 2.73 -1.78
CA VAL A 94 15.98 1.74 -1.08
C VAL A 94 15.21 0.93 -0.03
N PRO A 95 14.39 1.54 0.86
CA PRO A 95 13.65 0.77 1.87
C PRO A 95 12.66 -0.24 1.28
N TRP A 96 12.12 0.03 0.08
CA TRP A 96 11.21 -0.86 -0.64
C TRP A 96 11.94 -2.07 -1.24
N VAL A 97 13.17 -1.88 -1.70
CA VAL A 97 14.04 -2.97 -2.15
C VAL A 97 14.45 -3.86 -0.98
N LEU A 98 14.61 -3.26 0.21
CA LEU A 98 14.92 -3.98 1.46
C LEU A 98 13.71 -4.66 2.11
N LYS A 99 12.53 -4.70 1.47
CA LYS A 99 11.36 -5.45 1.97
C LYS A 99 11.65 -6.88 2.43
N PRO A 100 12.44 -7.71 1.72
CA PRO A 100 12.77 -9.05 2.20
C PRO A 100 13.49 -9.04 3.56
N LEU A 101 14.35 -8.04 3.80
CA LEU A 101 15.04 -7.87 5.07
C LEU A 101 14.04 -7.55 6.19
N TRP A 102 13.14 -6.61 5.94
CA TRP A 102 12.07 -6.27 6.90
C TRP A 102 11.16 -7.47 7.17
N GLY A 103 10.86 -8.28 6.16
CA GLY A 103 10.03 -9.49 6.28
C GLY A 103 10.66 -10.52 7.21
N VAL A 104 11.93 -10.85 6.97
CA VAL A 104 12.69 -11.73 7.85
C VAL A 104 12.78 -11.15 9.26
N MET A 105 12.96 -9.84 9.41
CA MET A 105 12.97 -9.20 10.72
C MET A 105 11.65 -9.40 11.47
N THR A 106 10.51 -9.14 10.82
CA THR A 106 9.17 -9.30 11.43
C THR A 106 8.83 -10.75 11.76
N ASP A 107 9.34 -11.72 10.99
CA ASP A 107 9.05 -13.14 11.20
C ASP A 107 9.92 -13.79 12.28
N VAL A 108 11.18 -13.33 12.40
CA VAL A 108 12.19 -14.00 13.23
C VAL A 108 12.32 -13.39 14.62
N PHE A 109 12.11 -12.08 14.78
CA PHE A 109 12.37 -11.38 16.04
C PHE A 109 11.07 -11.01 16.79
N PRO A 110 10.49 -11.91 17.61
CA PRO A 110 9.41 -11.53 18.49
C PRO A 110 9.94 -10.57 19.57
N VAL A 111 9.45 -9.33 19.60
CA VAL A 111 9.79 -8.37 20.67
C VAL A 111 8.79 -8.56 21.81
N ARG A 112 9.28 -8.89 23.01
CA ARG A 112 8.47 -9.10 24.23
C ARG A 112 7.32 -10.12 24.10
N GLY A 113 7.45 -11.10 23.19
CA GLY A 113 6.45 -12.16 22.96
C GLY A 113 5.34 -11.82 21.96
N TYR A 114 5.38 -10.62 21.36
CA TYR A 114 4.54 -10.21 20.23
C TYR A 114 5.38 -10.16 18.95
N ARG A 115 4.84 -10.60 17.81
CA ARG A 115 5.59 -10.60 16.54
C ARG A 115 5.30 -9.39 15.67
N ARG A 116 4.12 -8.76 15.78
CA ARG A 116 3.65 -7.75 14.81
C ARG A 116 3.34 -6.39 15.44
N ARG A 117 2.72 -6.38 16.63
CA ARG A 117 2.48 -5.14 17.42
C ARG A 117 3.68 -4.20 17.52
N PRO A 118 4.88 -4.65 17.94
CA PRO A 118 6.03 -3.77 18.12
C PRO A 118 6.50 -3.13 16.81
N TYR A 119 6.30 -3.79 15.67
CA TYR A 119 6.72 -3.27 14.37
C TYR A 119 5.79 -2.17 13.86
N PHE A 120 4.48 -2.26 14.09
CA PHE A 120 3.53 -1.17 13.80
C PHE A 120 3.77 0.06 14.66
N VAL A 121 4.06 -0.13 15.95
CA VAL A 121 4.40 1.00 16.84
C VAL A 121 5.72 1.62 16.42
N PHE A 122 6.74 0.80 16.13
CA PHE A 122 8.05 1.29 15.69
C PHE A 122 7.96 2.05 14.36
N SER A 123 7.27 1.50 13.36
CA SER A 123 7.09 2.16 12.07
C SER A 123 6.29 3.45 12.21
N GLY A 124 5.20 3.44 12.98
CA GLY A 124 4.40 4.63 13.26
C GLY A 124 5.20 5.73 13.95
N MET A 125 6.02 5.40 14.97
CA MET A 125 6.89 6.36 15.63
C MET A 125 7.95 6.91 14.69
N LEU A 126 8.63 6.05 13.92
CA LEU A 126 9.65 6.48 12.95
C LEU A 126 9.06 7.44 11.91
N GLY A 127 7.88 7.11 11.37
CA GLY A 127 7.18 7.95 10.40
C GLY A 127 6.72 9.27 11.01
N MET A 128 6.17 9.24 12.24
CA MET A 128 5.72 10.43 12.96
C MET A 128 6.88 11.38 13.27
N PHE A 129 8.02 10.89 13.77
CA PHE A 129 9.19 11.75 14.01
C PHE A 129 9.76 12.31 12.71
N SER A 130 9.86 11.47 11.66
CA SER A 130 10.42 11.91 10.38
C SER A 130 9.54 12.97 9.70
N THR A 131 8.21 12.82 9.74
CA THR A 131 7.27 13.84 9.23
C THR A 131 7.25 15.11 10.09
N ALA A 132 7.30 14.97 11.42
CA ALA A 132 7.35 16.12 12.32
C ALA A 132 8.63 16.96 12.13
N ILE A 133 9.79 16.31 11.96
CA ILE A 133 11.04 17.00 11.65
C ILE A 133 10.95 17.67 10.28
N LEU A 134 10.39 16.99 9.28
CA LEU A 134 10.23 17.54 7.92
C LEU A 134 9.31 18.76 7.86
N ALA A 135 8.35 18.86 8.78
CA ALA A 135 7.45 20.01 8.90
C ALA A 135 8.15 21.25 9.50
N SER A 136 9.36 21.13 10.05
CA SER A 136 10.09 22.26 10.63
C SER A 136 10.77 23.14 9.58
N VAL A 137 10.88 24.45 9.88
CA VAL A 137 11.41 25.45 8.95
C VAL A 137 12.95 25.44 8.99
N GLY A 138 13.59 25.55 7.82
CA GLY A 138 15.04 25.70 7.70
C GLY A 138 15.84 24.39 7.60
N LEU A 139 15.22 23.28 7.19
CA LEU A 139 15.94 22.03 6.95
C LEU A 139 16.92 22.13 5.78
N SER A 140 18.12 21.59 5.99
CA SER A 140 19.07 21.33 4.91
C SER A 140 18.59 20.20 3.99
N VAL A 141 19.02 20.22 2.72
CA VAL A 141 18.70 19.16 1.74
C VAL A 141 19.00 17.77 2.29
N THR A 142 20.16 17.58 2.91
CA THR A 142 20.57 16.28 3.49
C THR A 142 19.63 15.82 4.60
N SER A 143 19.25 16.73 5.50
CA SER A 143 18.30 16.41 6.58
C SER A 143 16.92 16.06 6.04
N ALA A 144 16.46 16.75 5.00
CA ALA A 144 15.22 16.43 4.32
C ALA A 144 15.29 15.02 3.71
N VAL A 145 16.34 14.70 2.95
CA VAL A 145 16.53 13.36 2.36
C VAL A 145 16.49 12.26 3.43
N VAL A 146 17.16 12.47 4.57
CA VAL A 146 17.12 11.51 5.69
C VAL A 146 15.70 11.33 6.23
N CYS A 147 14.94 12.42 6.41
CA CYS A 147 13.55 12.34 6.86
C CYS A 147 12.67 11.60 5.83
N PHE A 148 12.83 11.90 4.54
CA PHE A 148 12.13 11.21 3.46
C PHE A 148 12.43 9.70 3.44
N VAL A 149 13.70 9.31 3.61
CA VAL A 149 14.10 7.90 3.75
C VAL A 149 13.49 7.27 5.01
N GLY A 150 13.44 8.00 6.12
CA GLY A 150 12.78 7.58 7.37
C GLY A 150 11.28 7.31 7.18
N ILE A 151 10.56 8.21 6.50
CA ILE A 151 9.14 8.07 6.14
C ILE A 151 8.96 6.83 5.26
N SER A 152 9.75 6.70 4.19
CA SER A 152 9.69 5.55 3.28
C SER A 152 9.97 4.23 4.01
N THR A 153 10.93 4.21 4.92
CA THR A 153 11.24 3.06 5.77
C THR A 153 10.08 2.69 6.70
N ALA A 154 9.45 3.68 7.34
CA ALA A 154 8.27 3.47 8.16
C ALA A 154 7.13 2.81 7.36
N VAL A 155 6.84 3.34 6.17
CA VAL A 155 5.81 2.78 5.29
C VAL A 155 6.17 1.34 4.88
N ALA A 156 7.40 1.09 4.46
CA ALA A 156 7.85 -0.25 4.04
C ALA A 156 7.74 -1.29 5.17
N ILE A 157 8.10 -0.93 6.42
CA ILE A 157 7.98 -1.84 7.57
C ILE A 157 6.50 -2.14 7.87
N ALA A 158 5.63 -1.13 7.85
CA ALA A 158 4.19 -1.31 8.09
C ALA A 158 3.54 -2.21 7.03
N ASP A 159 3.88 -1.98 5.77
CA ASP A 159 3.41 -2.73 4.59
C ASP A 159 3.82 -4.21 4.70
N VAL A 160 5.10 -4.49 4.96
CA VAL A 160 5.58 -5.87 5.13
C VAL A 160 4.93 -6.56 6.34
N THR A 161 4.68 -5.83 7.42
CA THR A 161 4.04 -6.38 8.62
C THR A 161 2.59 -6.80 8.35
N ILE A 162 1.82 -6.00 7.61
CA ILE A 162 0.44 -6.36 7.24
C ILE A 162 0.41 -7.44 6.15
N ASP A 163 1.36 -7.44 5.21
CA ASP A 163 1.52 -8.49 4.19
C ASP A 163 1.75 -9.84 4.84
N ALA A 164 2.62 -9.92 5.86
CA ALA A 164 2.82 -11.14 6.64
C ALA A 164 1.52 -11.59 7.35
N CYS A 165 0.64 -10.65 7.72
CA CYS A 165 -0.67 -10.97 8.27
C CYS A 165 -1.62 -11.54 7.22
N ILE A 166 -1.67 -10.92 6.05
CA ILE A 166 -2.49 -11.38 4.92
C ILE A 166 -2.02 -12.75 4.48
N ALA A 167 -0.71 -12.95 4.26
CA ALA A 167 -0.13 -14.23 3.87
C ALA A 167 -0.48 -15.35 4.84
N LYS A 168 -0.41 -15.10 6.15
CA LYS A 168 -0.82 -16.07 7.17
C LYS A 168 -2.32 -16.40 7.09
N ASN A 169 -3.18 -15.38 7.01
CA ASN A 169 -4.62 -15.60 6.91
C ASN A 169 -5.02 -16.29 5.59
N SER A 170 -4.29 -16.05 4.50
CA SER A 170 -4.50 -16.72 3.21
C SER A 170 -4.12 -18.20 3.26
N ILE A 171 -3.14 -18.59 4.08
CA ILE A 171 -2.81 -20.00 4.32
C ILE A 171 -3.89 -20.65 5.19
N ASP A 172 -4.33 -19.97 6.25
CA ASP A 172 -5.36 -20.48 7.17
C ASP A 172 -6.74 -20.56 6.49
N LYS A 173 -7.05 -19.64 5.56
CA LYS A 173 -8.33 -19.55 4.83
C LYS A 173 -8.11 -19.30 3.33
N PRO A 174 -7.70 -20.32 2.56
CA PRO A 174 -7.39 -20.18 1.14
C PRO A 174 -8.56 -19.68 0.28
N ALA A 175 -9.80 -20.03 0.66
CA ALA A 175 -11.00 -19.59 -0.05
C ALA A 175 -11.21 -18.07 -0.02
N LEU A 176 -10.71 -17.38 1.02
CA LEU A 176 -10.84 -15.93 1.19
C LEU A 176 -9.59 -15.15 0.74
N ALA A 177 -8.52 -15.84 0.30
CA ALA A 177 -7.32 -15.21 -0.21
C ALA A 177 -7.58 -14.16 -1.32
N PRO A 178 -8.42 -14.43 -2.35
CA PRO A 178 -8.75 -13.41 -3.35
C PRO A 178 -9.50 -12.22 -2.76
N ASP A 179 -10.44 -12.44 -1.84
CA ASP A 179 -11.17 -11.35 -1.18
C ASP A 179 -10.23 -10.45 -0.35
N MET A 180 -9.23 -11.02 0.32
CA MET A 180 -8.22 -10.24 1.05
C MET A 180 -7.43 -9.33 0.12
N GLN A 181 -7.02 -9.83 -1.05
CA GLN A 181 -6.32 -9.02 -2.04
C GLN A 181 -7.21 -7.94 -2.65
N SER A 182 -8.47 -8.26 -2.97
CA SER A 182 -9.46 -7.28 -3.40
C SER A 182 -9.68 -6.19 -2.35
N LEU A 183 -9.71 -6.54 -1.06
CA LEU A 183 -9.82 -5.57 0.03
C LEU A 183 -8.59 -4.65 0.08
N CYS A 184 -7.38 -5.17 -0.08
CA CYS A 184 -6.16 -4.38 -0.11
C CYS A 184 -6.19 -3.39 -1.29
N ALA A 185 -6.51 -3.88 -2.49
CA ALA A 185 -6.56 -3.08 -3.71
C ALA A 185 -7.66 -2.01 -3.63
N PHE A 186 -8.86 -2.37 -3.15
CA PHE A 186 -9.97 -1.44 -2.97
C PHE A 186 -9.62 -0.35 -1.95
N SER A 187 -9.07 -0.73 -0.79
CA SER A 187 -8.68 0.20 0.26
C SER A 187 -7.61 1.17 -0.24
N SER A 188 -6.56 0.65 -0.89
CA SER A 188 -5.46 1.45 -1.44
C SER A 188 -5.95 2.43 -2.52
N SER A 189 -6.82 1.97 -3.42
CA SER A 189 -7.39 2.82 -4.48
C SER A 189 -8.29 3.92 -3.92
N LEU A 190 -9.14 3.60 -2.95
CA LEU A 190 -10.00 4.58 -2.28
C LEU A 190 -9.17 5.63 -1.53
N GLY A 191 -8.13 5.17 -0.80
CA GLY A 191 -7.19 6.07 -0.14
C GLY A 191 -6.48 6.99 -1.13
N ALA A 192 -5.99 6.44 -2.23
CA ALA A 192 -5.30 7.20 -3.27
C ALA A 192 -6.21 8.23 -3.94
N LEU A 193 -7.48 7.88 -4.19
CA LEU A 193 -8.48 8.81 -4.71
C LEU A 193 -8.65 10.02 -3.79
N ILE A 194 -8.82 9.78 -2.49
CA ILE A 194 -8.98 10.83 -1.48
C ILE A 194 -7.69 11.66 -1.37
N GLY A 195 -6.52 11.02 -1.37
CA GLY A 195 -5.24 11.70 -1.23
C GLY A 195 -4.93 12.59 -2.42
N TYR A 196 -5.11 12.13 -3.66
CA TYR A 196 -4.95 13.00 -4.84
C TYR A 196 -5.98 14.13 -4.89
N ALA A 197 -7.25 13.86 -4.54
CA ALA A 197 -8.29 14.89 -4.53
C ALA A 197 -8.02 16.01 -3.50
N THR A 198 -7.45 15.65 -2.34
CA THR A 198 -7.23 16.61 -1.24
C THR A 198 -5.86 17.27 -1.27
N SER A 199 -4.81 16.56 -1.69
CA SER A 199 -3.41 17.04 -1.65
C SER A 199 -3.19 18.41 -2.29
N GLY A 200 -3.76 18.66 -3.47
CA GLY A 200 -3.61 19.95 -4.15
C GLY A 200 -4.17 21.12 -3.35
N MET A 201 -5.34 20.95 -2.71
CA MET A 201 -5.95 21.98 -1.87
C MET A 201 -5.08 22.27 -0.64
N PHE A 202 -4.59 21.21 0.03
CA PHE A 202 -3.75 21.35 1.21
C PHE A 202 -2.42 22.04 0.88
N VAL A 203 -1.77 21.67 -0.23
CA VAL A 203 -0.53 22.32 -0.67
C VAL A 203 -0.77 23.79 -1.03
N HIS A 204 -1.89 24.12 -1.68
CA HIS A 204 -2.21 25.51 -2.03
C HIS A 204 -2.47 26.40 -0.80
N HIS A 205 -3.17 25.88 0.22
CA HIS A 205 -3.55 26.68 1.40
C HIS A 205 -2.51 26.69 2.53
N LEU A 206 -1.83 25.56 2.78
CA LEU A 206 -0.88 25.40 3.89
C LEU A 206 0.59 25.44 3.44
N GLY A 207 0.83 25.50 2.12
CA GLY A 207 2.15 25.29 1.54
C GLY A 207 2.61 23.84 1.62
N ALA A 208 3.70 23.51 0.94
CA ALA A 208 4.26 22.15 0.93
C ALA A 208 4.68 21.67 2.33
N GLN A 209 5.26 22.56 3.16
CA GLN A 209 5.67 22.23 4.53
C GLN A 209 4.48 21.94 5.45
N GLY A 210 3.43 22.77 5.40
CA GLY A 210 2.21 22.54 6.19
C GLY A 210 1.47 21.28 5.76
N ALA A 211 1.42 21.01 4.45
CA ALA A 211 0.87 19.77 3.91
C ALA A 211 1.64 18.52 4.39
N LEU A 212 2.98 18.58 4.42
CA LEU A 212 3.82 17.51 4.98
C LEU A 212 3.66 17.37 6.51
N GLY A 213 3.23 18.43 7.21
CA GLY A 213 2.85 18.34 8.63
C GLY A 213 1.55 17.54 8.85
N VAL A 214 0.54 17.75 8.00
CA VAL A 214 -0.72 16.96 8.02
C VAL A 214 -0.45 15.46 7.81
N MET A 215 0.63 15.14 7.10
CA MET A 215 1.10 13.78 6.87
C MET A 215 1.65 13.06 8.11
N ALA A 216 1.70 13.71 9.28
CA ALA A 216 1.91 13.02 10.54
C ALA A 216 0.69 12.17 10.97
N LEU A 217 -0.51 12.43 10.42
CA LEU A 217 -1.73 11.71 10.78
C LEU A 217 -1.66 10.20 10.45
N PRO A 218 -1.31 9.73 9.24
CA PRO A 218 -1.25 8.30 8.95
C PRO A 218 -0.25 7.50 9.83
N PRO A 219 0.99 7.98 10.09
CA PRO A 219 1.90 7.33 11.03
C PRO A 219 1.36 7.28 12.47
N THR A 220 0.67 8.31 12.95
CA THR A 220 0.06 8.25 14.30
C THR A 220 -1.02 7.18 14.37
N MET A 221 -1.83 7.02 13.32
CA MET A 221 -2.85 5.97 13.23
C MET A 221 -2.23 4.56 13.21
N LEU A 222 -1.02 4.39 12.65
CA LEU A 222 -0.28 3.12 12.75
C LEU A 222 0.15 2.80 14.19
N VAL A 223 0.54 3.82 14.98
CA VAL A 223 0.85 3.62 16.40
C VAL A 223 -0.39 3.11 17.14
N PHE A 224 -1.56 3.74 16.93
CA PHE A 224 -2.83 3.27 17.49
C PHE A 224 -3.17 1.85 17.05
N LEU A 225 -2.98 1.53 15.77
CA LEU A 225 -3.18 0.19 15.24
C LEU A 225 -2.28 -0.84 15.93
N GLY A 226 -1.02 -0.49 16.21
CA GLY A 226 -0.08 -1.36 16.93
C GLY A 226 -0.55 -1.74 18.33
N PHE A 227 -1.30 -0.86 19.01
CA PHE A 227 -1.93 -1.18 20.30
C PHE A 227 -3.23 -1.97 20.15
N TYR A 228 -4.01 -1.68 19.10
CA TYR A 228 -5.34 -2.25 18.87
C TYR A 228 -5.35 -3.63 18.21
N ILE A 229 -4.36 -3.95 17.35
CA ILE A 229 -4.28 -5.25 16.67
C ILE A 229 -4.18 -6.37 17.71
N TYR A 230 -5.16 -7.26 17.73
CA TYR A 230 -5.13 -8.45 18.59
C TYR A 230 -4.13 -9.46 17.99
N GLU A 231 -3.11 -9.84 18.76
CA GLU A 231 -2.13 -10.84 18.33
C GLU A 231 -1.95 -11.91 19.41
N LEU A 232 -1.96 -13.18 18.99
CA LEU A 232 -1.74 -14.32 19.86
C LEU A 232 -0.28 -14.32 20.34
N LYS A 233 -0.09 -14.15 21.66
CA LYS A 233 1.22 -14.12 22.30
C LYS A 233 1.93 -15.46 22.10
N MET A 234 3.14 -15.45 21.53
CA MET A 234 3.92 -16.68 21.37
C MET A 234 5.03 -16.70 22.43
N TYR A 235 4.90 -17.58 23.42
CA TYR A 235 5.93 -17.79 24.44
C TYR A 235 7.06 -18.64 23.84
N GLN A 236 8.29 -18.11 23.75
CA GLN A 236 9.44 -18.88 23.27
C GLN A 236 10.62 -18.83 24.25
N HIS A 237 10.98 -20.01 24.75
CA HIS A 237 12.21 -20.28 25.51
C HIS A 237 13.38 -20.60 24.54
N ASN A 238 14.57 -20.05 24.82
CA ASN A 238 15.83 -20.06 24.04
C ASN A 238 15.78 -19.32 22.67
N MET A 239 16.23 -18.07 22.66
CA MET A 239 16.07 -17.09 21.55
C MET A 239 17.19 -17.12 20.50
N LYS A 240 18.48 -17.08 20.87
CA LYS A 240 19.56 -16.74 19.91
C LYS A 240 19.83 -17.80 18.86
N GLU A 241 19.93 -19.07 19.26
CA GLU A 241 20.26 -20.19 18.37
C GLU A 241 19.09 -20.56 17.44
N LYS A 242 17.86 -20.44 17.94
CA LYS A 242 16.64 -20.61 17.12
C LYS A 242 16.45 -19.48 16.12
N VAL A 243 16.84 -18.25 16.45
CA VAL A 243 16.75 -17.09 15.55
C VAL A 243 17.67 -17.28 14.35
N LEU A 244 18.96 -17.59 14.55
CA LEU A 244 19.91 -17.76 13.45
C LEU A 244 19.50 -18.91 12.52
N ASN A 245 19.04 -20.03 13.09
CA ASN A 245 18.52 -21.16 12.32
C ASN A 245 17.26 -20.79 11.53
N LYS A 246 16.33 -20.03 12.12
CA LYS A 246 15.13 -19.54 11.40
C LYS A 246 15.47 -18.59 10.25
N VAL A 247 16.39 -17.63 10.45
CA VAL A 247 16.87 -16.75 9.37
C VAL A 247 17.47 -17.58 8.25
N THR A 248 18.36 -18.52 8.59
CA THR A 248 19.05 -19.36 7.60
C THR A 248 18.05 -20.19 6.79
N VAL A 249 17.03 -20.77 7.45
CA VAL A 249 15.96 -21.51 6.77
C VAL A 249 15.12 -20.58 5.88
N ALA A 250 14.73 -19.40 6.36
CA ALA A 250 13.95 -18.42 5.60
C ALA A 250 14.71 -17.96 4.33
N VAL A 251 15.98 -17.59 4.48
CA VAL A 251 16.84 -17.16 3.37
C VAL A 251 17.06 -18.29 2.37
N LYS A 252 17.38 -19.50 2.85
CA LYS A 252 17.54 -20.68 1.98
C LYS A 252 16.25 -20.98 1.22
N GLY A 253 15.09 -20.89 1.89
CA GLY A 253 13.78 -21.02 1.27
C GLY A 253 13.55 -20.00 0.16
N MET A 254 13.79 -18.71 0.42
CA MET A 254 13.67 -17.65 -0.60
C MET A 254 14.58 -17.90 -1.81
N VAL A 255 15.84 -18.28 -1.58
CA VAL A 255 16.80 -18.59 -2.65
C VAL A 255 16.39 -19.83 -3.45
N GLN A 256 15.73 -20.80 -2.82
CA GLN A 256 15.18 -21.95 -3.55
C GLN A 256 13.94 -21.54 -4.36
N THR A 257 13.07 -20.72 -3.79
CA THR A 257 11.84 -20.24 -4.44
C THR A 257 12.14 -19.44 -5.71
N ILE A 258 13.15 -18.57 -5.70
CA ILE A 258 13.51 -17.75 -6.87
C ILE A 258 14.07 -18.59 -8.03
N LYS A 259 14.54 -19.83 -7.77
CA LYS A 259 15.03 -20.72 -8.84
C LYS A 259 13.90 -21.35 -9.65
N TYR A 260 12.67 -21.37 -9.14
CA TYR A 260 11.56 -21.97 -9.87
C TYR A 260 11.16 -21.09 -11.07
N PRO A 261 10.99 -21.68 -12.27
CA PRO A 261 10.65 -20.93 -13.49
C PRO A 261 9.31 -20.22 -13.42
N VAL A 262 8.39 -20.72 -12.60
CA VAL A 262 7.09 -20.10 -12.35
C VAL A 262 7.23 -18.77 -11.59
N VAL A 263 8.33 -18.58 -10.86
CA VAL A 263 8.58 -17.38 -10.05
C VAL A 263 9.48 -16.40 -10.78
N TRP A 264 10.63 -16.84 -11.29
CA TRP A 264 11.59 -15.89 -11.88
C TRP A 264 11.18 -15.39 -13.27
N LYS A 265 10.46 -16.18 -14.09
CA LYS A 265 10.07 -15.72 -15.42
C LYS A 265 9.10 -14.53 -15.36
N PRO A 266 8.00 -14.55 -14.56
CA PRO A 266 7.15 -13.38 -14.39
C PRO A 266 7.89 -12.22 -13.71
N SER A 267 8.76 -12.51 -12.73
CA SER A 267 9.54 -11.48 -12.04
C SER A 267 10.48 -10.73 -13.00
N LEU A 268 11.17 -11.47 -13.89
CA LEU A 268 12.03 -10.90 -14.92
C LEU A 268 11.22 -10.09 -15.93
N TYR A 269 10.07 -10.59 -16.35
CA TYR A 269 9.16 -9.86 -17.23
C TYR A 269 8.72 -8.54 -16.60
N MET A 270 8.27 -8.56 -15.34
CA MET A 270 7.87 -7.36 -14.60
C MET A 270 9.04 -6.38 -14.45
N PHE A 271 10.25 -6.87 -14.11
CA PHE A 271 11.45 -6.05 -14.00
C PHE A 271 11.79 -5.36 -15.33
N LEU A 272 11.81 -6.11 -16.44
CA LEU A 272 12.09 -5.56 -17.77
C LEU A 272 11.01 -4.56 -18.18
N SER A 273 9.73 -4.86 -17.93
CA SER A 273 8.62 -3.95 -18.25
C SER A 273 8.72 -2.63 -17.48
N LEU A 274 9.15 -2.66 -16.21
CA LEU A 274 9.31 -1.46 -15.39
C LEU A 274 10.60 -0.70 -15.76
N ALA A 275 11.69 -1.40 -16.04
CA ALA A 275 12.97 -0.80 -16.42
C ALA A 275 12.92 -0.12 -17.80
N LEU A 276 12.14 -0.66 -18.73
CA LEU A 276 11.93 -0.09 -20.06
C LEU A 276 10.91 1.07 -20.06
N SER A 277 10.18 1.28 -18.97
CA SER A 277 9.25 2.40 -18.82
C SER A 277 10.03 3.68 -18.49
N ILE A 278 10.28 4.50 -19.51
CA ILE A 278 10.91 5.81 -19.33
C ILE A 278 9.90 6.73 -18.62
N SER A 279 10.14 7.05 -17.35
CA SER A 279 9.33 8.00 -16.61
C SER A 279 9.76 9.44 -16.90
N THR A 280 8.89 10.21 -17.57
CA THR A 280 9.07 11.65 -17.83
C THR A 280 8.37 12.54 -16.79
N HIS A 281 7.86 11.94 -15.71
CA HIS A 281 6.96 12.59 -14.74
C HIS A 281 7.53 13.89 -14.15
N GLU A 282 8.75 13.85 -13.61
CA GLU A 282 9.38 15.02 -12.96
C GLU A 282 9.56 16.19 -13.93
N GLY A 283 10.03 15.90 -15.15
CA GLY A 283 10.21 16.92 -16.19
C GLY A 283 8.89 17.54 -16.64
N GLN A 284 7.83 16.73 -16.79
CA GLN A 284 6.50 17.21 -17.12
C GLN A 284 5.89 18.05 -15.99
N PHE A 285 6.04 17.62 -14.73
CA PHE A 285 5.52 18.36 -13.57
C PHE A 285 6.12 19.77 -13.49
N TYR A 286 7.45 19.89 -13.60
CA TYR A 286 8.14 21.18 -13.59
C TYR A 286 7.76 22.06 -14.79
N TRP A 287 7.52 21.46 -15.96
CA TRP A 287 7.06 22.18 -17.15
C TRP A 287 5.64 22.75 -16.99
N TYR A 288 4.69 21.99 -16.44
CA TYR A 288 3.32 22.46 -16.24
C TYR A 288 3.16 23.51 -15.14
N THR A 289 4.05 23.50 -14.15
CA THR A 289 3.90 24.31 -12.94
C THR A 289 4.76 25.58 -12.92
N ASN A 290 5.73 25.76 -13.82
CA ASN A 290 6.45 27.02 -13.97
C ASN A 290 5.67 27.99 -14.86
N LYS A 291 5.35 29.18 -14.32
CA LYS A 291 4.60 30.23 -15.04
C LYS A 291 5.49 31.29 -15.68
N GLU A 292 6.79 31.33 -15.35
CA GLU A 292 7.73 32.34 -15.86
C GLU A 292 8.92 31.68 -16.60
N PRO A 293 9.36 32.25 -17.74
CA PRO A 293 10.54 31.77 -18.47
C PRO A 293 11.84 31.95 -17.67
N PRO A 294 12.84 31.06 -17.85
CA PRO A 294 12.82 29.92 -18.75
C PRO A 294 12.08 28.75 -18.10
N ASN A 295 11.10 28.19 -18.83
CA ASN A 295 10.67 26.82 -18.54
C ASN A 295 11.93 25.97 -18.45
N PRO A 296 12.09 25.10 -17.45
CA PRO A 296 13.30 24.34 -17.28
C PRO A 296 13.49 23.51 -18.53
N GLY A 297 14.39 23.97 -19.41
CA GLY A 297 14.81 23.24 -20.57
C GLY A 297 15.37 21.94 -20.05
N PHE A 298 14.89 20.82 -20.61
CA PHE A 298 15.60 19.57 -20.46
C PHE A 298 17.04 19.84 -20.92
N SER A 299 17.99 19.84 -19.97
CA SER A 299 19.42 20.12 -20.10
C SER A 299 19.84 21.52 -20.62
N GLN A 300 20.58 22.25 -19.78
CA GLN A 300 21.91 22.74 -20.17
C GLN A 300 22.94 21.98 -19.34
#